data_AF-A0A370BA89-F1
#
_entry.id   AF-A0A370BA89-F1
#
_cell.length_a   1.000
_cell.length_b   1.000
_cell.length_c   1.000
_cell.angle_alpha   90.00
_cell.angle_beta   90.00
_cell.angle_gamma   90.00
#
_symmetry.space_group_name_H-M   'P 1'
#
loop_
_entity.id
_entity.type
_entity.pdbx_description
1 polymer ?
#
loop_
_entity_poly.entity_id
_entity_poly.type
_entity_poly.pdbx_seq_one_letter_code
_entity_poly.pdbx_strand_id
1 'polypeptide(L)'
;MADGTTKPIEDVRNGDKVLATDPATGETSVETVSAQITGQGQKNLVEVTIAAEGDAEAGKGPTEAPTEATSTTSTLTATDGHPFWVPALNTWIKATHLKAGQWLRTSAGTHVQITAIKRWTATAEKVHNLTVTDKHTYYVLAGTTPVLVHNCNRAGLDFTDAERQKVYDANAAQNGGEYKCDYCGQTVERRASRDANGNAVKGRPDDAQIDHVEPKASGGHGGDHNGAVACRRCNRDKSTKPLEDWDDELRDFLDD
;
A
#
# COMPACT_ATOMS: atom_id res chain seq x y z
N MET A 1 9.79 16.39 -6.34
CA MET A 1 8.68 17.00 -7.11
C MET A 1 8.77 16.54 -8.56
N ALA A 2 7.70 16.71 -9.36
CA ALA A 2 7.68 16.28 -10.76
C ALA A 2 8.68 17.02 -11.66
N ASP A 3 9.07 18.24 -11.28
CA ASP A 3 10.06 19.08 -11.97
C ASP A 3 11.51 18.83 -11.53
N GLY A 4 11.75 17.79 -10.71
CA GLY A 4 13.06 17.46 -10.16
C GLY A 4 13.45 18.27 -8.92
N THR A 5 12.68 19.28 -8.51
CA THR A 5 12.93 20.00 -7.26
C THR A 5 12.53 19.18 -6.04
N THR A 6 12.95 19.63 -4.85
CA THR A 6 12.56 19.03 -3.57
C THR A 6 11.74 20.03 -2.76
N LYS A 7 10.80 19.52 -1.97
CA LYS A 7 9.91 20.34 -1.15
C LYS A 7 9.62 19.61 0.16
N PRO A 8 9.72 20.28 1.32
CA PRO A 8 9.27 19.70 2.58
C PRO A 8 7.80 19.27 2.47
N ILE A 9 7.46 18.11 3.03
CA ILE A 9 6.11 17.53 2.89
C ILE A 9 5.05 18.41 3.57
N GLU A 10 5.43 19.16 4.60
CA GLU A 10 4.62 20.17 5.27
C GLU A 10 4.31 21.38 4.37
N ASP A 11 5.08 21.60 3.32
CA ASP A 11 4.95 22.73 2.39
C ASP A 11 4.28 22.37 1.06
N VAL A 12 4.12 21.09 0.78
CA VAL A 12 3.35 20.62 -0.39
C VAL A 12 1.90 21.07 -0.27
N ARG A 13 1.32 21.52 -1.39
CA ARG A 13 -0.05 22.07 -1.47
C ARG A 13 -0.85 21.36 -2.54
N ASN A 14 -2.17 21.50 -2.46
CA ASN A 14 -3.08 21.02 -3.50
C ASN A 14 -2.73 21.66 -4.85
N GLY A 15 -2.70 20.85 -5.91
CA GLY A 15 -2.28 21.24 -7.25
C GLY A 15 -0.79 21.02 -7.54
N ASP A 16 0.05 20.84 -6.51
CA ASP A 16 1.46 20.47 -6.71
C ASP A 16 1.58 19.14 -7.46
N LYS A 17 2.67 19.00 -8.23
CA LYS A 17 2.93 17.84 -9.07
C LYS A 17 4.05 16.99 -8.48
N VAL A 18 3.79 15.70 -8.31
CA VAL A 18 4.76 14.72 -7.79
C VAL A 18 4.97 13.59 -8.78
N LEU A 19 6.12 12.92 -8.69
CA LEU A 19 6.31 11.64 -9.38
C LEU A 19 5.63 10.55 -8.57
N ALA A 20 4.90 9.67 -9.26
CA ALA A 20 4.30 8.47 -8.70
C ALA A 20 4.62 7.30 -9.61
N THR A 21 4.74 6.12 -9.02
CA THR A 21 4.98 4.89 -9.77
C THR A 21 3.93 3.87 -9.40
N ASP A 22 3.31 3.27 -10.42
CA ASP A 22 2.49 2.10 -10.23
C ASP A 22 3.42 0.92 -9.95
N PRO A 23 3.34 0.31 -8.76
CA PRO A 23 4.22 -0.80 -8.40
C PRO A 23 3.98 -2.07 -9.22
N ALA A 24 2.76 -2.26 -9.75
CA ALA A 24 2.41 -3.46 -10.52
C ALA A 24 2.99 -3.42 -11.94
N THR A 25 2.97 -2.26 -12.58
CA THR A 25 3.47 -2.06 -13.96
C THR A 25 4.89 -1.50 -14.00
N GLY A 26 5.34 -0.87 -12.91
CA GLY A 26 6.58 -0.10 -12.87
C GLY A 26 6.50 1.27 -13.56
N GLU A 27 5.33 1.64 -14.09
CA GLU A 27 5.13 2.86 -14.86
C GLU A 27 5.14 4.11 -13.95
N THR A 28 6.10 5.00 -14.19
CA THR A 28 6.19 6.30 -13.51
C THR A 28 5.45 7.38 -14.30
N SER A 29 4.53 8.10 -13.65
CA SER A 29 3.84 9.27 -14.19
C SER A 29 3.87 10.45 -13.23
N VAL A 30 3.45 11.62 -13.73
CA VAL A 30 3.22 12.80 -12.92
C VAL A 30 1.80 12.75 -12.36
N GLU A 31 1.68 12.84 -11.03
CA GLU A 31 0.41 12.88 -10.32
C GLU A 31 0.17 14.25 -9.68
N THR A 32 -1.11 14.57 -9.47
CA THR A 32 -1.51 15.81 -8.79
C THR A 32 -1.75 15.54 -7.33
N VAL A 33 -1.17 16.36 -6.45
CA VAL A 33 -1.54 16.39 -5.05
C VAL A 33 -2.94 17.00 -4.93
N SER A 34 -3.91 16.24 -4.45
CA SER A 34 -5.29 16.69 -4.26
C SER A 34 -5.61 17.05 -2.82
N ALA A 35 -4.83 16.58 -1.86
CA ALA A 35 -4.94 16.97 -0.45
C ALA A 35 -3.62 16.80 0.29
N GLN A 36 -3.40 17.64 1.31
CA GLN A 36 -2.39 17.42 2.34
C GLN A 36 -3.07 16.95 3.62
N ILE A 37 -2.53 15.92 4.26
CA ILE A 37 -3.04 15.33 5.49
C ILE A 37 -2.03 15.60 6.59
N THR A 38 -2.52 16.07 7.73
CA THR A 38 -1.70 16.32 8.91
C THR A 38 -2.29 15.56 10.10
N GLY A 39 -1.50 14.68 10.69
CA GLY A 39 -1.80 14.03 11.96
C GLY A 39 -0.99 14.65 13.09
N GLN A 40 -1.58 14.74 14.28
CA GLN A 40 -0.89 15.24 15.48
C GLN A 40 -1.16 14.33 16.69
N GLY A 41 -0.33 14.44 17.71
CA GLY A 41 -0.48 13.74 18.98
C GLY A 41 0.45 12.54 19.13
N GLN A 42 0.04 11.56 19.92
CA GLN A 42 0.86 10.35 20.11
C GLN A 42 0.98 9.57 18.78
N LYS A 43 2.20 9.17 18.43
CA LYS A 43 2.51 8.37 17.24
C LYS A 43 3.51 7.27 17.57
N ASN A 44 3.26 6.08 17.03
CA ASN A 44 4.29 5.07 16.87
C ASN A 44 5.05 5.37 15.59
N LEU A 45 6.35 5.55 15.72
CA LEU A 45 7.23 5.98 14.65
C LEU A 45 8.25 4.90 14.36
N VAL A 46 8.63 4.85 13.09
CA VAL A 46 9.66 3.98 12.56
C VAL A 46 10.61 4.83 11.75
N GLU A 47 11.89 4.81 12.14
CA GLU A 47 12.99 5.36 11.36
C GLU A 47 13.58 4.23 10.52
N VAL A 48 13.61 4.45 9.21
CA VAL A 48 14.22 3.56 8.22
C VAL A 48 15.54 4.19 7.81
N THR A 49 16.64 3.49 8.07
CA THR A 49 17.97 3.89 7.63
C THR A 49 18.31 3.15 6.35
N ILE A 50 18.74 3.88 5.32
CA ILE A 50 19.14 3.34 4.02
C ILE A 50 20.61 3.64 3.73
N ALA A 51 21.23 2.81 2.91
CA ALA A 51 22.57 3.07 2.37
C ALA A 51 22.54 4.27 1.40
N ALA A 52 23.60 5.07 1.36
CA ALA A 52 23.72 6.14 0.37
C ALA A 52 23.95 5.59 -1.04
N GLU A 53 23.46 6.33 -2.04
CA GLU A 53 23.78 6.05 -3.44
C GLU A 53 25.29 6.19 -3.68
N GLY A 54 25.94 5.08 -4.02
CA GLY A 54 27.39 4.93 -4.10
C GLY A 54 27.92 3.69 -3.37
N ASP A 55 27.20 3.24 -2.33
CA ASP A 55 27.54 2.02 -1.57
C ASP A 55 26.83 0.75 -2.09
N ALA A 56 25.82 0.93 -2.93
CA ALA A 56 25.17 -0.16 -3.65
C ALA A 56 25.95 -0.45 -4.94
N GLU A 57 26.95 -1.34 -4.86
CA GLU A 57 27.48 -1.97 -6.08
C GLU A 57 26.32 -2.58 -6.87
N ALA A 58 26.06 -2.01 -8.05
CA ALA A 58 25.14 -2.58 -9.00
C ALA A 58 25.61 -4.00 -9.40
N GLY A 59 24.89 -5.02 -8.93
CA GLY A 59 24.88 -6.32 -9.59
C GLY A 59 25.78 -7.44 -9.08
N LYS A 60 26.09 -7.52 -7.77
CA LYS A 60 26.64 -8.76 -7.18
C LYS A 60 25.64 -9.45 -6.25
N GLY A 61 25.42 -10.74 -6.51
CA GLY A 61 24.65 -11.63 -5.63
C GLY A 61 25.29 -11.81 -4.25
N PRO A 62 24.65 -12.59 -3.35
CA PRO A 62 24.94 -12.59 -1.92
C PRO A 62 26.21 -13.39 -1.60
N THR A 63 27.39 -12.87 -1.95
CA THR A 63 28.66 -13.44 -1.49
C THR A 63 29.66 -12.31 -1.29
N GLU A 64 29.73 -11.86 -0.04
CA GLU A 64 30.89 -11.36 0.71
C GLU A 64 30.47 -10.19 1.63
N ALA A 65 30.84 -10.31 2.91
CA ALA A 65 30.53 -9.32 3.92
C ALA A 65 31.32 -8.02 3.64
N PRO A 66 30.72 -6.83 3.72
CA PRO A 66 31.45 -5.59 3.49
C PRO A 66 32.49 -5.38 4.59
N THR A 67 33.75 -5.28 4.20
CA THR A 67 34.82 -4.69 5.02
C THR A 67 34.50 -3.22 5.28
N GLU A 68 34.76 -2.73 6.49
CA GLU A 68 34.45 -1.37 7.00
C GLU A 68 34.66 -0.25 5.97
N ALA A 69 33.65 -0.01 5.14
CA ALA A 69 33.44 1.25 4.47
C ALA A 69 32.70 2.14 5.47
N THR A 70 33.14 3.38 5.62
CA THR A 70 32.32 4.45 6.19
C THR A 70 31.12 4.67 5.28
N SER A 71 30.15 3.75 5.32
CA SER A 71 28.91 3.82 4.58
C SER A 71 28.14 5.01 5.10
N THR A 72 28.02 6.04 4.26
CA THR A 72 27.11 7.14 4.54
C THR A 72 25.69 6.58 4.49
N THR A 73 24.92 6.80 5.55
CA THR A 73 23.52 6.41 5.58
C THR A 73 22.62 7.63 5.56
N SER A 74 21.39 7.45 5.09
CA SER A 74 20.33 8.45 5.17
C SER A 74 19.12 7.86 5.87
N THR A 75 18.31 8.70 6.50
CA THR A 75 17.13 8.25 7.24
C THR A 75 15.85 8.91 6.72
N LEU A 76 14.74 8.22 6.96
CA LEU A 76 13.39 8.75 6.85
C LEU A 76 12.55 8.19 8.00
N THR A 77 11.60 8.99 8.48
CA THR A 77 10.70 8.60 9.59
C THR A 77 9.27 8.55 9.11
N ALA A 78 8.57 7.47 9.44
CA ALA A 78 7.16 7.28 9.11
C ALA A 78 6.39 6.73 10.32
N THR A 79 5.06 6.80 10.27
CA THR A 79 4.21 6.07 11.22
C THR A 79 4.35 4.57 11.01
N ASP A 80 4.21 3.78 12.08
CA ASP A 80 4.33 2.31 12.08
C ASP A 80 3.51 1.61 10.99
N GLY A 81 2.30 2.08 10.70
CA GLY A 81 1.42 1.55 9.66
C GLY A 81 1.70 2.05 8.24
N HIS A 82 2.65 2.97 8.03
CA HIS A 82 2.87 3.55 6.70
C HIS A 82 3.54 2.55 5.74
N PRO A 83 2.95 2.22 4.58
CA PRO A 83 3.52 1.20 3.70
C PRO A 83 4.68 1.70 2.83
N PHE A 84 5.65 0.81 2.61
CA PHE A 84 6.77 0.96 1.68
C PHE A 84 6.77 -0.17 0.66
N TRP A 85 7.09 0.16 -0.59
CA TRP A 85 7.14 -0.86 -1.65
C TRP A 85 8.44 -1.66 -1.57
N VAL A 86 8.32 -3.00 -1.44
CA VAL A 86 9.46 -3.93 -1.43
C VAL A 86 9.45 -4.76 -2.73
N PRO A 87 10.26 -4.41 -3.74
CA PRO A 87 10.17 -4.99 -5.08
C PRO A 87 10.43 -6.50 -5.11
N ALA A 88 11.36 -6.99 -4.29
CA ALA A 88 11.70 -8.41 -4.24
C ALA A 88 10.53 -9.30 -3.80
N LEU A 89 9.57 -8.73 -3.06
CA LEU A 89 8.38 -9.42 -2.57
C LEU A 89 7.12 -9.03 -3.34
N ASN A 90 7.24 -8.08 -4.27
CA ASN A 90 6.12 -7.50 -5.01
C ASN A 90 4.95 -7.10 -4.10
N THR A 91 5.26 -6.50 -2.94
CA THR A 91 4.25 -6.20 -1.92
C THR A 91 4.56 -4.91 -1.15
N TRP A 92 3.50 -4.32 -0.60
CA TRP A 92 3.57 -3.21 0.33
C TRP A 92 3.80 -3.72 1.75
N ILE A 93 4.88 -3.29 2.39
CA ILE A 93 5.19 -3.66 3.77
C ILE A 93 5.03 -2.44 4.67
N LYS A 94 4.23 -2.57 5.74
CA LYS A 94 4.11 -1.56 6.79
C LYS A 94 5.49 -1.23 7.36
N ALA A 95 5.75 0.04 7.67
CA ALA A 95 7.03 0.50 8.20
C ALA A 95 7.51 -0.36 9.38
N THR A 96 6.61 -0.72 10.29
CA THR A 96 6.94 -1.54 11.47
C THR A 96 7.34 -2.97 11.15
N HIS A 97 7.02 -3.50 9.97
CA HIS A 97 7.40 -4.85 9.53
C HIS A 97 8.61 -4.86 8.59
N LEU A 98 9.16 -3.69 8.23
CA LEU A 98 10.41 -3.62 7.49
C LEU A 98 11.57 -4.22 8.28
N LYS A 99 12.51 -4.80 7.54
CA LYS A 99 13.71 -5.46 8.07
C LYS A 99 14.95 -4.94 7.34
N ALA A 100 16.06 -4.84 8.08
CA ALA A 100 17.36 -4.61 7.47
C ALA A 100 17.67 -5.70 6.44
N GLY A 101 18.33 -5.32 5.35
CA GLY A 101 18.62 -6.17 4.20
C GLY A 101 17.56 -6.12 3.09
N GLN A 102 16.34 -5.65 3.37
CA GLN A 102 15.31 -5.44 2.34
C GLN A 102 15.66 -4.26 1.44
N TRP A 103 15.13 -4.29 0.22
CA TRP A 103 15.38 -3.28 -0.82
C TRP A 103 14.10 -2.50 -1.11
N LEU A 104 14.23 -1.19 -1.28
CA LEU A 104 13.15 -0.25 -1.61
C LEU A 104 13.37 0.33 -3.01
N ARG A 105 12.28 0.69 -3.69
CA ARG A 105 12.33 1.27 -5.04
C ARG A 105 12.62 2.77 -5.02
N THR A 106 13.53 3.22 -5.88
CA THR A 106 13.83 4.63 -6.13
C THR A 106 13.02 5.20 -7.30
N SER A 107 13.07 6.52 -7.51
CA SER A 107 12.43 7.17 -8.67
C SER A 107 13.15 6.93 -9.99
N ALA A 108 14.43 6.56 -9.95
CA ALA A 108 15.18 6.15 -11.14
C ALA A 108 14.86 4.70 -11.58
N GLY A 109 13.98 3.99 -10.86
CA GLY A 109 13.70 2.58 -11.10
C GLY A 109 14.76 1.62 -10.56
N THR A 110 15.75 2.13 -9.82
CA THR A 110 16.76 1.34 -9.10
C THR A 110 16.27 0.96 -7.70
N HIS A 111 17.15 0.33 -6.91
CA HIS A 111 16.84 -0.11 -5.55
C HIS A 111 17.86 0.42 -4.54
N VAL A 112 17.39 0.69 -3.32
CA VAL A 112 18.24 1.05 -2.18
C VAL A 112 17.98 0.12 -0.99
N GLN A 113 19.04 -0.29 -0.30
CA GLN A 113 18.94 -1.24 0.82
C GLN A 113 18.68 -0.55 2.16
N ILE A 114 17.80 -1.14 2.96
CA ILE A 114 17.60 -0.81 4.36
C ILE A 114 18.75 -1.39 5.18
N THR A 115 19.46 -0.54 5.92
CA THR A 115 20.58 -0.94 6.77
C THR A 115 20.19 -1.06 8.23
N ALA A 116 19.20 -0.27 8.69
CA ALA A 116 18.69 -0.35 10.06
C ALA A 116 17.24 0.10 10.16
N ILE A 117 16.54 -0.40 11.19
CA ILE A 117 15.18 0.00 11.55
C ILE A 117 15.17 0.32 13.05
N LYS A 118 14.65 1.50 13.40
CA LYS A 118 14.43 1.92 14.80
C LYS A 118 12.96 2.25 15.01
N ARG A 119 12.40 1.84 16.16
CA ARG A 119 10.98 2.03 16.50
C ARG A 119 10.86 2.74 17.85
N TRP A 120 9.96 3.70 17.96
CA TRP A 120 9.64 4.35 19.24
C TRP A 120 8.24 4.94 19.22
N THR A 121 7.73 5.28 20.40
CA THR A 121 6.49 6.04 20.55
C THR A 121 6.84 7.48 20.94
N ALA A 122 6.35 8.44 20.17
CA ALA A 122 6.42 9.87 20.48
C ALA A 122 5.06 10.32 21.03
N THR A 123 5.04 11.12 22.11
CA THR A 123 3.81 11.55 22.78
C THR A 123 3.15 12.76 22.12
N ALA A 124 3.92 13.58 21.41
CA ALA A 124 3.44 14.74 20.67
C ALA A 124 4.27 14.91 19.39
N GLU A 125 3.84 14.26 18.32
CA GLU A 125 4.47 14.35 17.00
C GLU A 125 3.48 14.89 15.97
N LYS A 126 3.99 15.64 14.99
CA LYS A 126 3.22 16.05 13.81
C LYS A 126 3.73 15.27 12.58
N VAL A 127 2.83 14.56 11.92
CA VAL A 127 3.13 13.75 10.74
C VAL A 127 2.31 14.23 9.56
N HIS A 128 2.88 14.05 8.37
CA HIS A 128 2.28 14.51 7.12
C HIS A 128 2.11 13.35 6.14
N ASN A 129 1.05 13.41 5.34
CA ASN A 129 0.83 12.53 4.20
C ASN A 129 0.18 13.33 3.07
N LEU A 130 0.23 12.85 1.84
CA LEU A 130 -0.32 13.52 0.67
C LEU A 130 -1.35 12.64 0.01
N THR A 131 -2.52 13.17 -0.34
CA THR A 131 -3.36 12.54 -1.35
C THR A 131 -2.86 12.88 -2.74
N VAL A 132 -2.56 11.84 -3.52
CA VAL A 132 -2.30 11.92 -4.95
C VAL A 132 -3.44 11.27 -5.73
N THR A 133 -3.65 11.71 -6.97
CA THR A 133 -4.86 11.42 -7.75
C THR A 133 -5.08 9.97 -8.13
N ASP A 134 -4.13 9.32 -8.81
CA ASP A 134 -4.38 8.04 -9.47
C ASP A 134 -3.58 6.90 -8.84
N LYS A 135 -2.25 6.95 -8.92
CA LYS A 135 -1.38 5.83 -8.52
C LYS A 135 -1.28 5.58 -7.01
N HIS A 136 -1.82 6.49 -6.19
CA HIS A 136 -1.74 6.41 -4.72
C HIS A 136 -0.32 6.17 -4.17
N THR A 137 0.71 6.61 -4.91
CA THR A 137 2.11 6.57 -4.48
C THR A 137 2.81 7.89 -4.72
N TYR A 138 3.88 8.14 -3.99
CA TYR A 138 4.77 9.26 -4.26
C TYR A 138 6.16 8.96 -3.71
N TYR A 139 7.14 9.78 -4.10
CA TYR A 139 8.51 9.65 -3.61
C TYR A 139 8.79 10.62 -2.46
N VAL A 140 9.38 10.08 -1.38
CA VAL A 140 9.93 10.85 -0.25
C VAL A 140 11.43 10.65 -0.21
N LEU A 141 12.18 11.70 0.10
CA LEU A 141 13.63 11.63 0.17
C LEU A 141 14.11 11.18 1.55
N ALA A 142 15.04 10.22 1.57
CA ALA A 142 15.99 10.02 2.65
C ALA A 142 17.34 10.57 2.19
N GLY A 143 17.74 11.72 2.76
CA GLY A 143 18.85 12.50 2.21
C GLY A 143 18.51 12.98 0.80
N THR A 144 19.24 12.50 -0.19
CA THR A 144 18.96 12.73 -1.63
C THR A 144 18.28 11.56 -2.32
N THR A 145 18.11 10.42 -1.62
CA THR A 145 17.61 9.18 -2.22
C THR A 145 16.09 9.12 -2.13
N PRO A 146 15.37 9.08 -3.27
CA PRO A 146 13.93 8.93 -3.28
C PRO A 146 13.51 7.50 -2.97
N VAL A 147 12.50 7.34 -2.12
CA VAL A 147 11.89 6.07 -1.74
C VAL A 147 10.40 6.11 -2.06
N LEU A 148 9.91 5.07 -2.75
CA LEU A 148 8.49 4.95 -3.11
C LEU A 148 7.65 4.62 -1.87
N VAL A 149 6.75 5.53 -1.51
CA VAL A 149 5.85 5.40 -0.38
C VAL A 149 4.39 5.45 -0.81
N HIS A 150 3.52 4.92 0.03
CA HIS A 150 2.10 4.82 -0.27
C HIS A 150 1.31 6.02 0.28
N ASN A 151 0.49 6.65 -0.55
CA ASN A 151 -0.57 7.55 -0.13
C ASN A 151 -1.79 6.74 0.31
N CYS A 152 -1.94 6.54 1.63
CA CYS A 152 -3.23 6.14 2.18
C CYS A 152 -3.95 7.35 2.79
N ASN A 153 -4.93 7.91 2.08
CA ASN A 153 -5.76 9.02 2.55
C ASN A 153 -7.09 8.59 3.19
N ARG A 154 -7.31 7.28 3.35
CA ARG A 154 -8.58 6.76 3.84
C ARG A 154 -8.47 5.96 5.13
N ALA A 155 -7.33 5.95 5.84
CA ALA A 155 -7.15 5.17 7.07
C ALA A 155 -8.41 5.18 7.97
N GLY A 156 -9.05 4.01 8.15
CA GLY A 156 -10.28 3.84 8.93
C GLY A 156 -11.62 4.23 8.28
N LEU A 157 -11.64 4.76 7.05
CA LEU A 157 -12.87 5.10 6.31
C LEU A 157 -13.39 3.90 5.51
N ASP A 158 -14.72 3.83 5.34
CA ASP A 158 -15.42 2.83 4.52
C ASP A 158 -15.24 3.08 3.02
N PHE A 159 -15.33 2.04 2.18
CA PHE A 159 -15.33 2.25 0.72
C PHE A 159 -16.47 3.16 0.28
N THR A 160 -16.15 4.18 -0.53
CA THR A 160 -17.15 4.95 -1.29
C THR A 160 -17.58 4.14 -2.51
N ASP A 161 -18.73 4.46 -3.09
CA ASP A 161 -19.23 3.75 -4.28
C ASP A 161 -18.27 3.85 -5.47
N ALA A 162 -17.60 5.00 -5.64
CA ALA A 162 -16.58 5.18 -6.68
C ALA A 162 -15.37 4.26 -6.47
N GLU A 163 -14.89 4.12 -5.23
CA GLU A 163 -13.77 3.24 -4.92
C GLU A 163 -14.16 1.77 -5.08
N ARG A 164 -15.37 1.38 -4.68
CA ARG A 164 -15.90 0.02 -4.97
C ARG A 164 -15.95 -0.24 -6.46
N GLN A 165 -16.36 0.75 -7.25
CA GLN A 165 -16.47 0.61 -8.70
C GLN A 165 -15.10 0.37 -9.33
N LYS A 166 -14.05 1.09 -8.91
CA LYS A 166 -12.67 0.85 -9.38
C LYS A 166 -12.21 -0.59 -9.12
N VAL A 167 -12.47 -1.14 -7.93
CA VAL A 167 -12.12 -2.53 -7.59
C VAL A 167 -12.84 -3.51 -8.51
N TYR A 168 -14.14 -3.31 -8.75
CA TYR A 168 -14.90 -4.14 -9.69
C TYR A 168 -14.38 -4.02 -11.12
N ASP A 169 -14.10 -2.80 -11.60
CA ASP A 169 -13.62 -2.55 -12.96
C ASP A 169 -12.25 -3.22 -13.19
N ALA A 170 -11.34 -3.12 -12.22
CA ALA A 170 -10.04 -3.77 -12.26
C ALA A 170 -10.17 -5.30 -12.29
N ASN A 171 -11.02 -5.87 -11.43
CA ASN A 171 -11.29 -7.31 -11.40
C ASN A 171 -11.90 -7.80 -12.73
N ALA A 172 -12.88 -7.09 -13.28
CA ALA A 172 -13.48 -7.43 -14.57
C ALA A 172 -12.46 -7.34 -15.72
N ALA A 173 -11.63 -6.29 -15.74
CA ALA A 173 -10.60 -6.11 -16.75
C ALA A 173 -9.60 -7.29 -16.77
N GLN A 174 -9.24 -7.81 -15.59
CA GLN A 174 -8.35 -8.96 -15.46
C GLN A 174 -9.01 -10.29 -15.84
N ASN A 175 -10.35 -10.37 -15.76
CA ASN A 175 -11.12 -11.61 -15.92
C ASN A 175 -12.01 -11.63 -17.16
N GLY A 176 -11.63 -10.89 -18.21
CA GLY A 176 -12.33 -10.93 -19.51
C GLY A 176 -13.75 -10.36 -19.47
N GLY A 177 -14.03 -9.45 -18.53
CA GLY A 177 -15.33 -8.82 -18.34
C GLY A 177 -16.23 -9.51 -17.31
N GLU A 178 -15.83 -10.65 -16.77
CA GLU A 178 -16.53 -11.33 -15.67
C GLU A 178 -15.98 -10.88 -14.31
N TYR A 179 -16.81 -10.91 -13.27
CA TYR A 179 -16.29 -10.76 -11.90
C TYR A 179 -15.89 -12.13 -11.35
N LYS A 180 -14.70 -12.21 -10.78
CA LYS A 180 -14.24 -13.40 -10.05
C LYS A 180 -13.86 -13.04 -8.62
N CYS A 181 -14.13 -13.96 -7.70
CA CYS A 181 -13.65 -13.85 -6.34
C CYS A 181 -12.11 -13.93 -6.34
N ASP A 182 -11.44 -12.89 -5.85
CA ASP A 182 -9.98 -12.80 -5.78
C ASP A 182 -9.37 -13.86 -4.85
N TYR A 183 -10.18 -14.44 -3.96
CA TYR A 183 -9.73 -15.50 -3.05
C TYR A 183 -9.88 -16.89 -3.68
N CYS A 184 -11.10 -17.32 -4.00
CA CYS A 184 -11.35 -18.70 -4.43
C CYS A 184 -11.48 -18.87 -5.97
N GLY A 185 -11.36 -17.80 -6.75
CA GLY A 185 -11.46 -17.82 -8.20
C GLY A 185 -12.86 -18.09 -8.78
N GLN A 186 -13.90 -18.27 -7.93
CA GLN A 186 -15.26 -18.52 -8.42
C GLN A 186 -15.82 -17.28 -9.13
N THR A 187 -16.57 -17.48 -10.21
CA THR A 187 -17.33 -16.39 -10.84
C THR A 187 -18.42 -15.91 -9.87
N VAL A 188 -18.56 -14.59 -9.74
CA VAL A 188 -19.51 -13.94 -8.82
C VAL A 188 -20.40 -12.94 -9.55
N GLU A 189 -21.57 -12.65 -8.97
CA GLU A 189 -22.54 -11.73 -9.57
C GLU A 189 -22.81 -10.53 -8.65
N ARG A 190 -22.74 -9.32 -9.20
CA ARG A 190 -23.07 -8.10 -8.46
C ARG A 190 -24.58 -7.90 -8.41
N ARG A 191 -25.21 -8.35 -7.34
CA ARG A 191 -26.66 -8.24 -7.10
C ARG A 191 -26.99 -7.08 -6.16
N ALA A 192 -28.17 -6.49 -6.35
CA ALA A 192 -28.67 -5.45 -5.46
C ALA A 192 -28.99 -6.05 -4.08
N SER A 193 -28.58 -5.36 -3.01
CA SER A 193 -28.90 -5.75 -1.63
C SER A 193 -30.34 -5.41 -1.23
N ARG A 194 -31.05 -4.63 -2.06
CA ARG A 194 -32.44 -4.25 -1.87
C ARG A 194 -33.24 -4.43 -3.16
N ASP A 195 -34.53 -4.77 -3.00
CA ASP A 195 -35.48 -4.84 -4.12
C ASP A 195 -35.96 -3.44 -4.53
N ALA A 196 -36.81 -3.37 -5.56
CA ALA A 196 -37.38 -2.12 -6.07
C ALA A 196 -38.22 -1.35 -5.03
N ASN A 197 -38.67 -2.01 -3.97
CA ASN A 197 -39.45 -1.44 -2.88
C ASN A 197 -38.58 -1.07 -1.66
N GLY A 198 -37.25 -1.28 -1.75
CA GLY A 198 -36.29 -1.00 -0.69
C GLY A 198 -36.16 -2.11 0.36
N ASN A 199 -36.82 -3.26 0.21
CA ASN A 199 -36.69 -4.38 1.15
C ASN A 199 -35.35 -5.09 0.98
N ALA A 200 -34.77 -5.57 2.07
CA ALA A 200 -33.52 -6.32 2.03
C ALA A 200 -33.71 -7.64 1.25
N VAL A 201 -32.83 -7.90 0.31
CA VAL A 201 -32.79 -9.16 -0.45
C VAL A 201 -31.84 -10.13 0.25
N LYS A 202 -32.25 -11.40 0.39
CA LYS A 202 -31.40 -12.44 0.97
C LYS A 202 -30.20 -12.68 0.05
N GLY A 203 -29.00 -12.48 0.59
CA GLY A 203 -27.77 -12.69 -0.16
C GLY A 203 -27.52 -14.16 -0.50
N ARG A 204 -26.87 -14.39 -1.63
CA ARG A 204 -26.46 -15.69 -2.17
C ARG A 204 -24.95 -15.92 -1.98
N PRO A 205 -24.48 -17.18 -1.98
CA PRO A 205 -23.06 -17.48 -1.76
C PRO A 205 -22.12 -16.82 -2.78
N ASP A 206 -22.57 -16.68 -4.02
CA ASP A 206 -21.86 -16.11 -5.16
C ASP A 206 -22.12 -14.61 -5.37
N ASP A 207 -22.76 -13.92 -4.41
CA ASP A 207 -22.87 -12.47 -4.47
C ASP A 207 -21.48 -11.83 -4.40
N ALA A 208 -21.18 -10.96 -5.36
CA ALA A 208 -19.97 -10.17 -5.37
C ALA A 208 -20.03 -9.09 -4.28
N GLN A 209 -19.01 -9.06 -3.43
CA GLN A 209 -18.83 -8.07 -2.37
C GLN A 209 -17.42 -7.49 -2.45
N ILE A 210 -17.23 -6.29 -1.89
CA ILE A 210 -15.88 -5.74 -1.70
C ILE A 210 -15.45 -6.04 -0.27
N ASP A 211 -14.40 -6.85 -0.14
CA ASP A 211 -13.72 -7.08 1.12
C ASP A 211 -12.56 -6.10 1.29
N HIS A 212 -12.19 -5.82 2.54
CA HIS A 212 -10.93 -5.15 2.83
C HIS A 212 -9.82 -6.21 2.92
N VAL A 213 -8.83 -6.13 2.03
CA VAL A 213 -7.67 -7.04 2.06
C VAL A 213 -6.99 -6.96 3.43
N GLU A 214 -6.61 -5.75 3.83
CA GLU A 214 -6.31 -5.42 5.22
C GLU A 214 -7.62 -5.06 5.94
N PRO A 215 -8.04 -5.82 6.96
CA PRO A 215 -9.30 -5.55 7.65
C PRO A 215 -9.23 -4.23 8.44
N LYS A 216 -10.38 -3.55 8.57
CA LYS A 216 -10.48 -2.30 9.35
C LYS A 216 -9.99 -2.46 10.79
N ALA A 217 -10.20 -3.63 11.39
CA ALA A 217 -9.73 -3.95 12.74
C ALA A 217 -8.19 -3.87 12.88
N SER A 218 -7.46 -4.01 11.76
CA SER A 218 -5.99 -3.95 11.71
C SER A 218 -5.45 -2.63 11.13
N GLY A 219 -6.32 -1.64 10.89
CA GLY A 219 -5.97 -0.33 10.34
C GLY A 219 -6.27 -0.15 8.85
N GLY A 220 -6.82 -1.18 8.19
CA GLY A 220 -7.19 -1.11 6.78
C GLY A 220 -8.33 -0.12 6.50
N HIS A 221 -8.44 0.28 5.24
CA HIS A 221 -9.36 1.32 4.80
C HIS A 221 -10.05 1.02 3.48
N GLY A 222 -11.10 1.76 3.17
CA GLY A 222 -11.89 1.58 1.95
C GLY A 222 -11.38 2.37 0.74
N GLY A 223 -10.09 2.24 0.42
CA GLY A 223 -9.55 2.69 -0.88
C GLY A 223 -9.48 1.48 -1.80
N ASP A 224 -9.66 1.69 -3.09
CA ASP A 224 -9.62 0.65 -4.11
C ASP A 224 -8.40 -0.29 -4.00
N HIS A 225 -7.23 0.25 -3.68
CA HIS A 225 -6.01 -0.54 -3.48
C HIS A 225 -6.01 -1.46 -2.25
N ASN A 226 -6.98 -1.31 -1.34
CA ASN A 226 -7.22 -2.23 -0.22
C ASN A 226 -8.52 -3.02 -0.40
N GLY A 227 -9.11 -2.98 -1.59
CA GLY A 227 -10.32 -3.73 -1.94
C GLY A 227 -10.01 -5.00 -2.72
N ALA A 228 -10.71 -6.07 -2.38
CA ALA A 228 -10.77 -7.30 -3.17
C ALA A 228 -12.23 -7.64 -3.49
N VAL A 229 -12.50 -8.11 -4.69
CA VAL A 229 -13.78 -8.73 -5.04
C VAL A 229 -13.83 -10.09 -4.36
N ALA A 230 -14.74 -10.26 -3.40
CA ALA A 230 -14.93 -11.49 -2.66
C ALA A 230 -16.35 -12.00 -2.83
N CYS A 231 -16.52 -13.32 -2.98
CA CYS A 231 -17.84 -13.92 -2.85
C CYS A 231 -18.32 -13.80 -1.40
N ARG A 232 -19.64 -13.84 -1.19
CA ARG A 232 -20.25 -13.76 0.16
C ARG A 232 -19.69 -14.81 1.13
N ARG A 233 -19.35 -16.02 0.63
CA ARG A 233 -18.78 -17.10 1.46
C ARG A 233 -17.40 -16.70 1.98
N CYS A 234 -16.44 -16.41 1.08
CA CYS A 234 -15.08 -16.03 1.45
C CYS A 234 -15.04 -14.73 2.27
N ASN A 235 -15.83 -13.73 1.93
CA ASN A 235 -15.87 -12.47 2.68
C ASN A 235 -16.31 -12.67 4.14
N ARG A 236 -17.35 -13.50 4.35
CA ARG A 236 -17.82 -13.84 5.70
C ARG A 236 -16.79 -14.65 6.48
N ASP A 237 -16.17 -15.62 5.83
CA ASP A 237 -15.31 -16.60 6.50
C ASP A 237 -13.91 -16.01 6.79
N LYS A 238 -13.38 -15.16 5.90
CA LYS A 238 -12.20 -14.31 6.17
C LYS A 238 -12.47 -13.32 7.31
N SER A 239 -13.64 -12.67 7.31
CA SER A 239 -14.05 -11.76 8.38
C SER A 239 -12.98 -10.66 8.64
N THR A 240 -12.43 -10.58 9.85
CA THR A 240 -11.39 -9.63 10.24
C THR A 240 -9.98 -10.22 10.19
N LYS A 241 -9.78 -11.36 9.54
CA LYS A 241 -8.45 -11.96 9.40
C LYS A 241 -7.61 -11.17 8.39
N PRO A 242 -6.34 -10.91 8.70
CA PRO A 242 -5.34 -10.53 7.70
C PRO A 242 -5.27 -11.56 6.57
N LEU A 243 -4.87 -11.13 5.37
CA LEU A 243 -4.78 -12.03 4.22
C LEU A 243 -3.78 -13.18 4.45
N GLU A 244 -2.66 -12.92 5.12
CA GLU A 244 -1.64 -13.93 5.44
C GLU A 244 -2.23 -15.10 6.25
N ASP A 245 -3.04 -14.80 7.27
CA ASP A 245 -3.71 -15.82 8.08
C ASP A 245 -4.82 -16.54 7.29
N TRP A 246 -5.46 -15.84 6.36
CA TRP A 246 -6.55 -16.39 5.54
C TRP A 246 -6.05 -17.29 4.42
N ASP A 247 -4.93 -16.98 3.77
CA ASP A 247 -4.37 -17.75 2.66
C ASP A 247 -3.97 -19.17 3.08
N ASP A 248 -3.53 -19.35 4.33
CA ASP A 248 -3.23 -20.66 4.91
C ASP A 248 -4.50 -21.50 5.13
N GLU A 249 -5.59 -20.88 5.60
CA GLU A 249 -6.87 -21.56 5.80
C GLU A 249 -7.68 -21.77 4.51
N LEU A 250 -7.49 -20.90 3.52
CA LEU A 250 -8.19 -20.95 2.24
C LEU A 250 -7.91 -22.27 1.50
N ARG A 251 -6.72 -22.86 1.68
CA ARG A 251 -6.37 -24.16 1.10
C ARG A 251 -7.25 -25.28 1.65
N ASP A 252 -7.43 -25.34 2.97
CA ASP A 252 -8.28 -26.34 3.61
C ASP A 252 -9.76 -26.14 3.25
N PHE A 253 -10.17 -24.90 2.99
CA PHE A 253 -11.55 -24.54 2.67
C PHE A 253 -11.98 -24.83 1.23
N LEU A 254 -11.04 -24.87 0.29
CA LEU A 254 -11.32 -25.17 -1.13
C LEU A 254 -11.38 -26.67 -1.42
N ASP A 255 -10.90 -27.51 -0.49
CA ASP A 255 -10.88 -28.96 -0.59
C ASP A 255 -12.16 -29.64 -0.01
N ASP A 256 -13.10 -28.86 0.54
CA ASP A 256 -14.42 -29.26 1.10
C ASP A 256 -15.63 -28.77 0.27
#